data_AF-A0A6I9TC52-F1
#
_entry.id   AF-A0A6I9TC52-F1
#
_cell.length_a   1.000
_cell.length_b   1.000
_cell.length_c   1.000
_cell.angle_alpha   90.00
_cell.angle_beta   90.00
_cell.angle_gamma   90.00
#
_symmetry.space_group_name_H-M   'P 1'
#
loop_
_entity.id
_entity.type
_entity.pdbx_description
1 polymer ?
#
loop_
_entity_poly.entity_id
_entity_poly.type
_entity_poly.pdbx_seq_one_letter_code
_entity_poly.pdbx_strand_id
1 'polypeptide(L)'
;MAFTVKQMSLIVATLGVLSFIFGVIAENKKPASGTTITGKGVVICKYPSDPTVVLGYLSVAFLAVCTLAGYFSLFYPYKGKSIPKAVLFQNKGFLVFVNIAVFTTGLAAAMLIWPTVTEQLHQIHNVHHNLETECPTAKTGILGGGAFLSLDSCLFWLVALMLADNARADYFEESDEKVAGSYGADELFKASA
;
A
#
# COMPACT_ATOMS: atom_id res chain seq x y z
N MET A 1 -4.65 -19.60 -15.61
CA MET A 1 -3.49 -19.88 -14.74
C MET A 1 -3.82 -19.38 -13.34
N ALA A 2 -3.87 -20.26 -12.34
CA ALA A 2 -4.17 -19.84 -10.97
C ALA A 2 -2.90 -19.22 -10.36
N PHE A 3 -2.99 -17.99 -9.86
CA PHE A 3 -1.89 -17.38 -9.13
C PHE A 3 -1.63 -18.16 -7.84
N THR A 4 -0.36 -18.28 -7.47
CA THR A 4 0.06 -18.88 -6.19
C THR A 4 0.30 -17.80 -5.14
N VAL A 5 0.21 -18.15 -3.85
CA VAL A 5 0.48 -17.22 -2.74
C VAL A 5 1.90 -16.64 -2.85
N LYS A 6 2.87 -17.45 -3.29
CA LYS A 6 4.25 -17.02 -3.55
C LYS A 6 4.37 -15.99 -4.68
N GLN A 7 3.57 -16.13 -5.76
CA GLN A 7 3.57 -15.15 -6.84
C GLN A 7 2.93 -13.84 -6.39
N MET A 8 1.83 -13.91 -5.63
CA MET A 8 1.16 -12.73 -5.10
C MET A 8 2.03 -11.98 -4.08
N SER A 9 2.73 -12.69 -3.19
CA SER A 9 3.66 -12.06 -2.25
C SER A 9 4.82 -11.38 -2.97
N LEU A 10 5.35 -11.97 -4.04
CA LEU A 10 6.41 -11.37 -4.86
C LEU A 10 5.92 -10.12 -5.59
N ILE A 11 4.69 -10.13 -6.13
CA ILE A 11 4.07 -8.96 -6.75
C ILE A 11 3.90 -7.83 -5.72
N VAL A 12 3.33 -8.12 -4.56
CA VAL A 12 3.13 -7.12 -3.48
C VAL A 12 4.47 -6.55 -3.04
N ALA A 13 5.48 -7.40 -2.78
CA ALA A 13 6.80 -6.97 -2.36
C ALA A 13 7.50 -6.09 -3.42
N THR A 14 7.46 -6.49 -4.68
CA THR A 14 8.11 -5.71 -5.77
C THR A 14 7.44 -4.36 -5.96
N LEU A 15 6.10 -4.29 -5.95
CA LEU A 15 5.37 -3.04 -6.04
C LEU A 15 5.62 -2.12 -4.84
N GLY A 16 5.67 -2.68 -3.62
CA GLY A 16 5.97 -1.92 -2.40
C GLY A 16 7.39 -1.33 -2.40
N VAL A 17 8.39 -2.11 -2.83
CA VAL A 17 9.77 -1.64 -2.96
C VAL A 17 9.88 -0.55 -4.03
N LEU A 18 9.19 -0.68 -5.16
CA LEU A 18 9.15 0.36 -6.19
C LEU A 18 8.51 1.65 -5.66
N SER A 19 7.39 1.55 -4.94
CA SER A 19 6.74 2.69 -4.27
C SER A 19 7.71 3.43 -3.34
N PHE A 20 8.45 2.68 -2.52
CA PHE A 20 9.46 3.23 -1.62
C PHE A 20 10.59 3.94 -2.37
N ILE A 21 11.18 3.29 -3.38
CA ILE A 21 12.29 3.85 -4.17
C ILE A 21 11.86 5.17 -4.82
N PHE A 22 10.68 5.20 -5.46
CA PHE A 22 10.19 6.43 -6.09
C PHE A 22 9.93 7.55 -5.07
N GLY A 23 9.39 7.22 -3.89
CA GLY A 23 9.18 8.20 -2.82
C GLY A 23 10.48 8.78 -2.27
N VAL A 24 11.52 7.95 -2.07
CA VAL A 24 12.84 8.40 -1.61
C VAL A 24 13.56 9.22 -2.68
N ILE A 25 13.49 8.83 -3.95
CA ILE A 25 14.07 9.61 -5.05
C ILE A 25 13.35 10.95 -5.19
N ALA A 26 12.02 10.99 -5.04
CA ALA A 26 11.23 12.21 -5.09
C ALA A 26 11.68 13.21 -4.02
N GLU A 27 11.95 12.74 -2.81
CA GLU A 27 12.48 13.55 -1.70
C GLU A 27 13.91 14.05 -2.02
N ASN A 28 14.82 13.18 -2.47
CA ASN A 28 16.22 13.57 -2.75
C ASN A 28 16.36 14.54 -3.93
N LYS A 29 15.43 14.48 -4.90
CA LYS A 29 15.43 15.36 -6.07
C LYS A 29 14.71 16.69 -5.84
N LYS A 30 14.13 16.91 -4.66
CA LYS A 30 13.40 18.13 -4.34
C LYS A 30 14.38 19.31 -4.15
N PRO A 31 14.21 20.45 -4.85
CA PRO A 31 15.00 21.64 -4.59
C PRO A 31 14.60 22.29 -3.27
N ALA A 32 15.59 22.86 -2.57
CA ALA A 32 15.40 23.50 -1.27
C ALA A 32 14.54 24.78 -1.35
N SER A 33 14.59 25.52 -2.47
CA SER A 33 13.79 26.72 -2.70
C SER A 33 13.65 27.03 -4.19
N GLY A 34 12.55 27.68 -4.57
CA GLY A 34 12.39 28.26 -5.90
C GLY A 34 13.20 29.56 -6.04
N THR A 35 13.50 29.97 -7.27
CA THR A 35 14.16 31.25 -7.53
C THR A 35 13.11 32.36 -7.70
N THR A 36 13.26 33.45 -6.94
CA THR A 36 12.42 34.64 -7.05
C THR A 36 12.90 35.48 -8.24
N ILE A 37 12.03 35.72 -9.22
CA ILE A 37 12.28 36.69 -10.29
C ILE A 37 11.35 37.88 -10.04
N THR A 38 11.93 39.00 -9.62
CA THR A 38 11.21 40.25 -9.37
C THR A 38 10.94 40.99 -10.68
N GLY A 39 9.65 41.18 -11.01
CA GLY A 39 9.18 41.99 -12.13
C GLY A 39 8.61 43.35 -11.66
N LYS A 40 8.11 44.17 -12.60
CA LYS A 40 7.41 45.44 -12.26
C LYS A 40 6.09 45.13 -11.54
N GLY A 41 6.10 45.13 -10.20
CA GLY A 41 4.91 44.98 -9.37
C GLY A 41 4.41 43.54 -9.15
N VAL A 42 5.17 42.53 -9.59
CA VAL A 42 4.85 41.10 -9.42
C VAL A 42 6.13 40.31 -9.15
N VAL A 43 6.04 39.29 -8.29
CA VAL A 43 7.10 38.29 -8.09
C VAL A 43 6.67 37.03 -8.83
N ILE A 44 7.52 36.56 -9.74
CA ILE A 44 7.32 35.30 -10.45
C ILE A 44 8.24 34.27 -9.81
N CYS A 45 7.65 33.22 -9.26
CA CYS A 45 8.37 32.09 -8.71
C CYS A 45 8.74 31.13 -9.83
N LYS A 46 10.04 31.04 -10.15
CA LYS A 46 10.53 30.05 -11.11
C LYS A 46 11.00 28.82 -10.34
N TYR A 47 10.16 27.79 -10.40
CA TYR A 47 10.50 26.44 -9.97
C TYR A 47 11.24 25.73 -11.10
N PRO A 48 12.41 25.11 -10.84
CA PRO A 48 13.07 24.27 -11.84
C PRO A 48 12.14 23.12 -12.27
N SER A 49 12.42 22.48 -13.40
CA SER A 49 11.67 21.30 -13.83
C SER A 49 11.94 20.14 -12.89
N ASP A 50 11.17 20.07 -11.80
CA ASP A 50 11.37 19.08 -10.75
C ASP A 50 10.56 17.81 -11.06
N PRO A 51 11.21 16.65 -11.23
CA PRO A 51 10.50 15.38 -11.43
C PRO A 51 9.79 14.91 -10.15
N THR A 52 9.94 15.61 -9.02
CA THR A 52 9.37 15.27 -7.71
C THR A 52 7.85 15.07 -7.75
N VAL A 53 7.11 15.90 -8.50
CA VAL A 53 5.65 15.75 -8.63
C VAL A 53 5.31 14.43 -9.33
N VAL A 54 5.97 14.14 -10.46
CA VAL A 54 5.75 12.91 -11.23
C VAL A 54 6.13 11.67 -10.42
N LEU A 55 7.30 11.71 -9.76
CA LEU A 55 7.77 10.61 -8.92
C LEU A 55 6.88 10.38 -7.69
N GLY A 56 6.34 11.44 -7.11
CA GLY A 56 5.40 11.35 -6.01
C GLY A 56 4.07 10.72 -6.42
N TYR A 57 3.49 11.12 -7.56
CA TYR A 57 2.31 10.44 -8.11
C TYR A 57 2.58 8.98 -8.47
N LEU A 58 3.76 8.70 -9.03
CA LEU A 58 4.17 7.34 -9.36
C LEU A 58 4.25 6.47 -8.10
N SER A 59 4.85 6.98 -7.02
CA SER A 59 4.89 6.32 -5.71
C SER A 59 3.47 6.01 -5.19
N VAL A 60 2.56 7.00 -5.22
CA VAL A 60 1.16 6.79 -4.82
C VAL A 60 0.45 5.74 -5.68
N ALA A 61 0.69 5.73 -6.99
CA ALA A 61 0.11 4.74 -7.89
C ALA A 61 0.60 3.33 -7.57
N PHE A 62 1.91 3.14 -7.34
CA PHE A 62 2.46 1.84 -6.95
C PHE A 62 1.96 1.39 -5.57
N LEU A 63 1.83 2.31 -4.61
CA LEU A 63 1.20 2.02 -3.32
C LEU A 63 -0.25 1.53 -3.51
N ALA A 64 -1.06 2.23 -4.31
CA ALA A 64 -2.43 1.85 -4.57
C ALA A 64 -2.55 0.46 -5.22
N VAL A 65 -1.72 0.16 -6.24
CA VAL A 65 -1.69 -1.16 -6.88
C VAL A 65 -1.22 -2.23 -5.89
N CYS A 66 -0.23 -1.93 -5.05
CA CYS A 66 0.24 -2.82 -3.99
C CYS A 66 -0.86 -3.16 -2.99
N THR A 67 -1.60 -2.16 -2.51
CA THR A 67 -2.73 -2.35 -1.59
C THR A 67 -3.86 -3.15 -2.23
N LEU A 68 -4.20 -2.87 -3.49
CA LEU A 68 -5.21 -3.63 -4.23
C LEU A 68 -4.76 -5.09 -4.38
N ALA A 69 -3.53 -5.34 -4.83
CA ALA A 69 -2.97 -6.67 -4.96
C ALA A 69 -2.93 -7.41 -3.60
N GLY A 70 -2.51 -6.71 -2.53
CA GLY A 70 -2.52 -7.22 -1.16
C GLY A 70 -3.94 -7.63 -0.73
N TYR A 71 -4.91 -6.75 -0.89
CA TYR A 71 -6.31 -7.03 -0.56
C TYR A 71 -6.87 -8.20 -1.38
N PHE A 72 -6.68 -8.21 -2.70
CA PHE A 72 -7.12 -9.31 -3.57
C PHE A 72 -6.46 -10.63 -3.19
N SER A 73 -5.17 -10.61 -2.83
CA SER A 73 -4.44 -11.82 -2.42
C SER A 73 -5.01 -12.50 -1.16
N LEU A 74 -5.72 -11.76 -0.31
CA LEU A 74 -6.40 -12.29 0.88
C LEU A 74 -7.71 -13.03 0.55
N PHE A 75 -8.38 -12.68 -0.54
CA PHE A 75 -9.68 -13.28 -0.90
C PHE A 75 -9.62 -14.15 -2.16
N TYR A 76 -8.47 -14.19 -2.85
CA TYR A 76 -8.32 -14.99 -4.06
C TYR A 76 -8.39 -16.50 -3.75
N PRO A 77 -9.19 -17.28 -4.49
CA PRO A 77 -9.25 -18.73 -4.34
C PRO A 77 -7.98 -19.38 -4.89
N TYR A 78 -7.08 -19.78 -4.00
CA TYR A 78 -5.90 -20.55 -4.39
C TYR A 78 -6.29 -22.03 -4.59
N LYS A 79 -5.85 -22.63 -5.70
CA LYS A 79 -6.13 -24.03 -6.05
C LYS A 79 -7.62 -24.41 -6.10
N GLY A 80 -8.51 -23.46 -6.37
CA GLY A 80 -9.96 -23.71 -6.54
C GLY A 80 -10.75 -23.93 -5.25
N LYS A 81 -10.11 -23.87 -4.07
CA LYS A 81 -10.80 -23.85 -2.78
C LYS A 81 -10.79 -22.42 -2.21
N SER A 82 -11.97 -21.82 -2.04
CA SER A 82 -12.13 -20.54 -1.34
C SER A 82 -12.48 -20.78 0.12
N ILE A 83 -12.06 -19.87 1.00
CA ILE A 83 -12.41 -19.92 2.42
C ILE A 83 -13.52 -18.92 2.72
N PRO A 84 -14.53 -19.28 3.52
CA PRO A 84 -15.55 -18.34 3.95
C PRO A 84 -14.90 -17.17 4.70
N LYS A 85 -15.23 -15.93 4.31
CA LYS A 85 -14.74 -14.71 4.96
C LYS A 85 -14.94 -14.73 6.49
N ALA A 86 -16.00 -15.39 6.95
CA ALA A 86 -16.31 -15.55 8.37
C ALA A 86 -15.21 -16.29 9.16
N VAL A 87 -14.57 -17.30 8.58
CA VAL A 87 -13.50 -18.07 9.24
C VAL A 87 -12.20 -17.25 9.30
N LEU A 88 -11.91 -16.52 8.22
CA LEU A 88 -10.72 -15.67 8.14
C LEU A 88 -10.76 -14.54 9.19
N PHE A 89 -11.93 -13.91 9.37
CA PHE A 89 -12.14 -12.85 10.34
C PHE A 89 -12.42 -13.33 11.77
N GLN A 90 -12.56 -14.65 12.00
CA GLN A 90 -12.65 -15.19 13.35
C GLN A 90 -11.30 -15.11 14.08
N ASN A 91 -10.19 -15.15 13.34
CA ASN A 91 -8.86 -14.95 13.90
C ASN A 91 -8.61 -13.45 14.19
N LYS A 92 -8.57 -13.10 15.48
CA LYS A 92 -8.30 -11.73 15.94
C LYS A 92 -6.96 -11.19 15.43
N GLY A 93 -5.93 -12.04 15.29
CA GLY A 93 -4.62 -11.63 14.78
C GLY A 93 -4.71 -11.14 13.34
N PHE A 94 -5.35 -11.93 12.47
CA PHE A 94 -5.56 -11.55 11.07
C PHE A 94 -6.33 -10.23 10.94
N LEU A 95 -7.41 -10.06 11.72
CA LEU A 95 -8.18 -8.81 11.76
C LEU A 95 -7.31 -7.60 12.14
N VAL A 96 -6.51 -7.72 13.20
CA VAL A 96 -5.65 -6.62 13.68
C VAL A 96 -4.64 -6.22 12.60
N PHE A 97 -3.94 -7.18 12.00
CA PHE A 97 -2.95 -6.88 10.95
C PHE A 97 -3.55 -6.24 9.71
N VAL A 98 -4.74 -6.68 9.27
CA VAL A 98 -5.43 -6.05 8.13
C VAL A 98 -5.83 -4.61 8.44
N ASN A 99 -6.33 -4.33 9.65
CA ASN A 99 -6.68 -2.95 10.04
C ASN A 99 -5.45 -2.04 10.12
N ILE A 100 -4.34 -2.55 10.70
CA ILE A 100 -3.07 -1.82 10.73
C ILE A 100 -2.55 -1.57 9.30
N ALA A 101 -2.61 -2.57 8.42
CA ALA A 101 -2.21 -2.42 7.02
C ALA A 101 -3.03 -1.33 6.31
N VAL A 102 -4.36 -1.32 6.47
CA VAL A 102 -5.23 -0.30 5.86
C VAL A 102 -4.96 1.09 6.43
N PHE A 103 -4.81 1.20 7.75
CA PHE A 103 -4.55 2.48 8.41
C PHE A 103 -3.18 3.06 8.00
N THR A 104 -2.14 2.22 7.99
CA THR A 104 -0.79 2.61 7.55
C THR A 104 -0.76 2.97 6.06
N THR A 105 -1.50 2.24 5.20
CA THR A 105 -1.66 2.61 3.78
C THR A 105 -2.28 4.00 3.66
N GLY A 106 -3.37 4.26 4.39
CA GLY A 106 -4.08 5.54 4.33
C GLY A 106 -3.20 6.71 4.78
N LEU A 107 -2.46 6.53 5.87
CA LEU A 107 -1.53 7.54 6.36
C LEU A 107 -0.36 7.75 5.39
N ALA A 108 0.18 6.68 4.79
CA ALA A 108 1.24 6.77 3.78
C ALA A 108 0.75 7.53 2.54
N ALA A 109 -0.45 7.22 2.06
CA ALA A 109 -1.08 7.93 0.96
C ALA A 109 -1.28 9.42 1.28
N ALA A 110 -1.77 9.76 2.48
CA ALA A 110 -1.92 11.14 2.90
C ALA A 110 -0.58 11.89 2.93
N MET A 111 0.47 11.28 3.49
CA MET A 111 1.81 11.87 3.54
C MET A 111 2.50 11.97 2.17
N LEU A 112 2.11 11.17 1.18
CA LEU A 112 2.61 11.29 -0.20
C LEU A 112 1.78 12.29 -1.04
N ILE A 113 0.45 12.27 -0.92
CA ILE A 113 -0.47 13.10 -1.70
C ILE A 113 -0.40 14.57 -1.25
N TRP A 114 -0.32 14.83 0.04
CA TRP A 114 -0.27 16.20 0.56
C TRP A 114 0.90 17.04 -0.01
N PRO A 115 2.17 16.62 0.13
CA PRO A 115 3.30 17.37 -0.44
C PRO A 115 3.30 17.40 -1.97
N THR A 116 2.80 16.37 -2.66
CA THR A 116 2.74 16.37 -4.14
C THR A 116 1.73 17.37 -4.67
N VAL A 117 0.52 17.40 -4.10
CA VAL A 117 -0.54 18.34 -4.49
C VAL A 117 -0.14 19.77 -4.12
N THR A 118 0.46 19.99 -2.95
CA THR A 118 0.92 21.34 -2.57
C THR A 118 2.04 21.83 -3.47
N GLU A 119 3.02 20.99 -3.83
CA GLU A 119 4.07 21.35 -4.80
C GLU A 119 3.47 21.68 -6.18
N GLN A 120 2.52 20.87 -6.66
CA GLN A 120 1.81 21.13 -7.91
C GLN A 120 1.01 22.44 -7.86
N LEU A 121 0.37 22.75 -6.72
CA LEU A 121 -0.39 23.98 -6.53
C LEU A 121 0.51 25.22 -6.58
N HIS A 122 1.71 25.15 -5.99
CA HIS A 122 2.71 26.22 -6.07
C HIS A 122 3.23 26.42 -7.51
N GLN A 123 3.41 25.34 -8.28
CA GLN A 123 3.79 25.46 -9.69
C GLN A 123 2.70 26.10 -10.56
N ILE A 124 1.41 25.82 -10.28
CA ILE A 124 0.28 26.42 -11.00
C ILE A 124 0.10 27.89 -10.62
N HIS A 125 0.22 28.22 -9.33
CA HIS A 125 0.09 29.59 -8.82
C HIS A 125 1.45 30.25 -8.68
N ASN A 126 2.17 30.44 -9.79
CA ASN A 126 3.54 30.95 -9.81
C ASN A 126 3.66 32.48 -9.82
N VAL A 127 2.56 33.23 -9.98
CA VAL A 127 2.54 34.70 -10.01
C VAL A 127 1.96 35.23 -8.71
N HIS A 128 2.73 36.03 -7.99
CA HIS A 128 2.30 36.66 -6.75
C HIS A 128 2.37 38.19 -6.90
N HIS A 129 1.29 38.87 -6.52
CA HIS A 129 1.20 40.34 -6.56
C HIS A 129 1.83 41.03 -5.34
N ASN A 130 2.42 40.26 -4.42
CA ASN A 130 3.09 40.76 -3.24
C ASN A 130 4.61 40.74 -3.47
N LEU A 131 5.30 41.85 -3.17
CA LEU A 131 6.74 41.97 -3.38
C LEU A 131 7.57 41.29 -2.28
N GLU A 132 6.97 40.94 -1.14
CA GLU A 132 7.65 40.28 -0.01
C GLU A 132 7.51 38.75 -0.01
N THR A 133 6.79 38.16 -0.98
CA THR A 133 6.58 36.70 -0.99
C THR A 133 7.86 35.94 -1.36
N GLU A 134 8.40 35.19 -0.39
CA GLU A 134 9.38 34.12 -0.64
C GLU A 134 8.69 32.96 -1.35
N CYS A 135 9.31 32.38 -2.39
CA CYS A 135 8.77 31.25 -3.15
C CYS A 135 8.96 29.94 -2.37
N PRO A 136 7.98 29.47 -1.58
CA PRO A 136 8.15 28.29 -0.76
C PRO A 136 7.99 27.05 -1.64
N THR A 137 8.73 25.99 -1.30
CA THR A 137 8.47 24.65 -1.82
C THR A 137 7.82 23.82 -0.71
N ALA A 138 7.16 22.71 -1.03
CA ALA A 138 6.57 21.83 -0.02
C ALA A 138 7.61 21.37 1.02
N LYS A 139 7.16 21.14 2.26
CA LYS A 139 8.06 20.82 3.39
C LYS A 139 8.87 19.55 3.11
N THR A 140 10.20 19.66 3.23
CA THR A 140 11.13 18.53 3.12
C THR A 140 10.91 17.53 4.27
N GLY A 141 11.19 16.26 3.99
CA GLY A 141 11.08 15.11 4.90
C GLY A 141 9.72 14.43 4.90
N ILE A 142 8.64 15.09 4.45
CA ILE A 142 7.30 14.49 4.46
C ILE A 142 7.17 13.41 3.37
N LEU A 143 7.74 13.62 2.17
CA LEU A 143 7.70 12.60 1.10
C LEU A 143 8.52 11.38 1.51
N GLY A 144 9.70 11.59 2.09
CA GLY A 144 10.54 10.52 2.63
C GLY A 144 9.81 9.73 3.73
N GLY A 145 9.15 10.41 4.67
CA GLY A 145 8.33 9.77 5.70
C GLY A 145 7.18 8.95 5.12
N GLY A 146 6.45 9.51 4.15
CA GLY A 146 5.41 8.79 3.42
C GLY A 146 5.93 7.55 2.67
N ALA A 147 7.13 7.63 2.09
CA ALA A 147 7.78 6.51 1.42
C ALA A 147 8.09 5.37 2.39
N PHE A 148 8.67 5.66 3.55
CA PHE A 148 8.91 4.66 4.60
C PHE A 148 7.61 4.02 5.09
N LEU A 149 6.57 4.82 5.28
CA LEU A 149 5.27 4.32 5.72
C LEU A 149 4.59 3.45 4.65
N SER A 150 4.85 3.74 3.37
CA SER A 150 4.40 2.90 2.24
C SER A 150 5.06 1.51 2.26
N LEU A 151 6.35 1.45 2.61
CA LEU A 151 7.11 0.21 2.78
C LEU A 151 6.57 -0.60 3.96
N ASP A 152 6.36 0.06 5.10
CA ASP A 152 5.82 -0.56 6.32
C ASP A 152 4.41 -1.14 6.07
N SER A 153 3.56 -0.40 5.36
CA SER A 153 2.25 -0.89 4.97
C SER A 153 2.34 -2.12 4.06
N CYS A 154 3.26 -2.14 3.09
CA CYS A 154 3.51 -3.32 2.26
C CYS A 154 3.92 -4.54 3.11
N LEU A 155 4.77 -4.35 4.12
CA LEU A 155 5.16 -5.43 5.03
C LEU A 155 3.95 -5.97 5.80
N PHE A 156 3.07 -5.09 6.30
CA PHE A 156 1.85 -5.53 6.97
C PHE A 156 0.89 -6.29 6.03
N TRP A 157 0.80 -5.89 4.75
CA TRP A 157 0.06 -6.66 3.74
C TRP A 157 0.65 -8.05 3.51
N LEU A 158 1.99 -8.19 3.50
CA LEU A 158 2.66 -9.49 3.37
C LEU A 158 2.45 -10.37 4.60
N VAL A 159 2.51 -9.80 5.81
CA VAL A 159 2.22 -10.52 7.06
C VAL A 159 0.76 -10.99 7.08
N ALA A 160 -0.18 -10.13 6.68
CA ALA A 160 -1.58 -10.50 6.57
C ALA A 160 -1.79 -11.64 5.56
N LEU A 161 -1.08 -11.64 4.43
CA LEU A 161 -1.12 -12.72 3.44
C LEU A 161 -0.56 -14.03 4.01
N MET A 162 0.53 -13.98 4.77
CA MET A 162 1.11 -15.16 5.43
C MET A 162 0.18 -15.74 6.51
N LEU A 163 -0.41 -14.88 7.34
CA LEU A 163 -1.39 -15.30 8.35
C LEU A 163 -2.64 -15.89 7.71
N ALA A 164 -3.10 -15.30 6.61
CA ALA A 164 -4.20 -15.86 5.84
C ALA A 164 -3.84 -17.25 5.33
N ASP A 165 -2.66 -17.45 4.75
CA ASP A 165 -2.22 -18.74 4.22
C ASP A 165 -2.16 -19.83 5.30
N ASN A 166 -1.61 -19.52 6.48
CA ASN A 166 -1.60 -20.44 7.62
C ASN A 166 -3.02 -20.78 8.09
N ALA A 167 -3.88 -19.78 8.27
CA ALA A 167 -5.28 -20.00 8.63
C ALA A 167 -6.04 -20.82 7.55
N ARG A 168 -5.61 -20.73 6.28
CA ARG A 168 -6.16 -21.56 5.21
C ARG A 168 -5.76 -23.01 5.36
N ALA A 169 -4.47 -23.26 5.62
CA ALA A 169 -3.95 -24.60 5.83
C ALA A 169 -4.67 -25.29 7.00
N ASP A 170 -4.77 -24.61 8.14
CA ASP A 170 -5.42 -25.14 9.35
C ASP A 170 -6.90 -25.48 9.09
N TYR A 171 -7.63 -24.61 8.39
CA TYR A 171 -9.04 -24.85 8.07
C TYR A 171 -9.24 -26.06 7.15
N PHE A 172 -8.37 -26.24 6.15
CA PHE A 172 -8.48 -27.37 5.23
C PHE A 172 -8.08 -28.68 5.90
N GLU A 173 -7.05 -28.69 6.74
CA GLU A 173 -6.66 -29.86 7.53
C GLU A 173 -7.79 -30.30 8.48
N GLU A 174 -8.38 -29.36 9.23
CA GLU A 174 -9.53 -29.66 10.10
C GLU A 174 -10.75 -30.15 9.30
N SER A 175 -10.97 -29.62 8.09
CA SER A 175 -12.08 -30.06 7.24
C SER A 175 -11.89 -31.47 6.69
N ASP A 176 -10.68 -31.84 6.28
CA ASP A 176 -10.38 -33.17 5.74
C ASP A 176 -10.42 -34.23 6.86
N GLU A 177 -9.98 -33.91 8.08
CA GLU A 177 -10.13 -34.78 9.26
C GLU A 177 -11.60 -34.98 9.67
N LYS A 178 -12.42 -33.92 9.65
CA LYS A 178 -13.87 -34.04 9.94
C LYS A 178 -14.58 -34.93 8.93
N VAL A 179 -14.21 -34.87 7.66
CA VAL A 179 -14.74 -35.74 6.61
C VAL A 179 -14.28 -37.18 6.83
N ALA A 180 -13.00 -37.41 7.12
CA ALA A 180 -12.49 -38.76 7.42
C ALA A 180 -13.20 -39.38 8.65
N GLY A 181 -13.43 -38.59 9.69
CA GLY A 181 -14.16 -39.02 10.89
C GLY A 181 -15.63 -39.34 10.63
N SER A 182 -16.31 -38.60 9.73
CA SER A 182 -17.71 -38.90 9.38
C SER A 182 -17.83 -40.19 8.57
N TYR A 183 -16.90 -40.47 7.66
CA TYR A 183 -16.88 -41.75 6.92
C TYR A 183 -16.62 -42.95 7.85
N GLY A 184 -15.71 -42.80 8.82
CA GLY A 184 -15.47 -43.86 9.82
C GLY A 184 -16.66 -44.11 10.75
N ALA A 185 -17.41 -43.07 11.11
CA ALA A 185 -18.63 -43.20 11.90
C ALA A 185 -19.79 -43.84 11.12
N ASP A 186 -19.98 -43.46 9.84
CA ASP A 186 -21.02 -44.04 8.98
C ASP A 186 -20.76 -45.52 8.66
N GLU A 187 -19.50 -45.91 8.43
CA GLU A 187 -19.12 -47.32 8.26
C GLU A 187 -19.36 -48.15 9.53
N LEU A 188 -19.08 -47.59 10.71
CA LEU A 188 -19.35 -48.25 12.00
C LEU A 188 -20.86 -48.43 12.25
N PHE A 189 -21.68 -47.44 11.87
CA PHE A 189 -23.14 -47.54 11.95
C PHE A 189 -23.72 -48.56 10.96
N LYS A 190 -23.11 -48.72 9.78
CA LYS A 190 -23.55 -49.68 8.76
C LYS A 190 -23.11 -51.12 9.03
N ALA A 191 -22.04 -51.32 9.79
CA ALA A 191 -21.56 -52.63 10.23
C ALA A 191 -22.30 -53.17 11.47
N SER A 192 -23.08 -52.34 12.17
CA SER A 192 -23.82 -52.71 13.37
C SER A 192 -25.33 -52.98 13.13
N ALA A 193 -25.76 -53.06 11.87
CA ALA A 193 -27.13 -53.36 11.45
C ALA A 193 -27.15 -54.65 10.60
#